data_AF-F2UEU2-F1
#
_entry.id   AF-F2UEU2-F1
#
_cell.length_a   1.000
_cell.length_b   1.000
_cell.length_c   1.000
_cell.angle_alpha   90.00
_cell.angle_beta   90.00
_cell.angle_gamma   90.00
#
_symmetry.space_group_name_H-M   'P 1'
#
loop_
_entity.id
_entity.type
_entity.pdbx_description
1 polymer ?
#
loop_
_entity_poly.entity_id
_entity_poly.type
_entity_poly.pdbx_seq_one_letter_code
_entity_poly.pdbx_strand_id
1 'polypeptide(L)'
;MSSSYHRQKGNEVFKRLVGDVSRNVLLDRFEECVRHYHAAKSTATSEADLASANKNLYNVHMKYICMGLGSVAEAQYHLRMMWLAHGDAYRSGKACKPLEWLQELTSRAEERLGDVLDTLRSHYDMDGEACMHALCSLCFSGVPTSPVMHCRLNSHVGLLMFQRAAVALEKKEYMHALSVLGEAQRSCVEAAQAMDKLGADGVDVSLTLSSEVEVLQEDITRHTFIARSQQSLAQAKQHFEEAILGDDTLNMTLIYHALDSIRYCTQLAEGKDVETEAEAWALLGRIYAGVLKQPLRGKEFCQQSIRLALSMAPKNFGTVDWFVRASEFVREQNERRDREDSAWKTEHLEALKDELDTLRTMAASAKEQGKVTPASDDAETERNKKEEDKTHLHKLLEHLYTKHAPKDATYTLEFPIDGNEKTRLKKALFHYHPDKTANKCAEDRWRVFFEEATKILTGIFELHK
;
A
#
# COMPACT_ATOMS: atom_id res chain seq x y z
N MET A 1 42.81 -11.76 50.96
CA MET A 1 43.39 -11.71 49.60
C MET A 1 42.67 -10.62 48.83
N SER A 2 43.34 -9.89 47.94
CA SER A 2 42.76 -8.72 47.24
C SER A 2 41.99 -9.12 45.98
N SER A 3 41.10 -8.23 45.50
CA SER A 3 40.37 -8.43 44.25
C SER A 3 41.28 -8.73 43.05
N SER A 4 42.40 -7.98 42.93
CA SER A 4 43.39 -8.18 41.86
C SER A 4 43.99 -9.60 41.86
N TYR A 5 44.32 -10.13 43.04
CA TYR A 5 44.84 -11.50 43.19
C TYR A 5 43.84 -12.53 42.64
N HIS A 6 42.57 -12.41 43.03
CA HIS A 6 41.52 -13.32 42.57
C HIS A 6 41.24 -13.18 41.06
N ARG A 7 41.28 -11.96 40.50
CA ARG A 7 41.17 -11.74 39.05
C ARG A 7 42.31 -12.41 38.29
N GLN A 8 43.55 -12.29 38.77
CA GLN A 8 44.71 -12.91 38.12
C GLN A 8 44.59 -14.43 38.11
N LYS A 9 44.22 -15.05 39.24
CA LYS A 9 43.96 -16.50 39.31
C LYS A 9 42.84 -16.94 38.39
N GLY A 10 41.72 -16.20 38.36
CA GLY A 10 40.63 -16.47 37.41
C GLY A 10 41.07 -16.37 35.95
N ASN A 11 41.89 -15.37 35.59
CA ASN A 11 42.43 -15.20 34.24
C ASN A 11 43.36 -16.36 33.82
N GLU A 12 44.16 -16.90 34.75
CA GLU A 12 45.00 -18.09 34.51
C GLU A 12 44.14 -19.32 34.19
N VAL A 13 43.02 -19.50 34.89
CA VAL A 13 42.05 -20.58 34.62
C VAL A 13 41.31 -20.31 33.30
N PHE A 14 40.88 -19.07 33.05
CA PHE A 14 40.13 -18.69 31.84
C PHE A 14 40.90 -18.96 30.55
N LYS A 15 42.21 -18.71 30.55
CA LYS A 15 43.10 -19.03 29.41
C LYS A 15 43.16 -20.54 29.12
N ARG A 16 42.86 -21.39 30.11
CA ARG A 16 42.78 -22.85 29.97
C ARG A 16 41.39 -23.35 29.56
N LEU A 17 40.40 -22.46 29.37
CA LEU A 17 39.10 -22.78 28.76
C LEU A 17 39.20 -22.84 27.23
N VAL A 18 40.19 -23.56 26.71
CA VAL A 18 40.41 -23.79 25.28
C VAL A 18 41.08 -25.16 25.09
N GLY A 19 40.95 -25.72 23.89
CA GLY A 19 41.63 -26.95 23.49
C GLY A 19 40.75 -28.19 23.52
N ASP A 20 41.28 -29.28 22.95
CA ASP A 20 40.61 -30.58 22.84
C ASP A 20 40.72 -31.37 24.16
N VAL A 21 39.93 -30.95 25.15
CA VAL A 21 39.82 -31.62 26.44
C VAL A 21 38.36 -32.02 26.67
N SER A 22 38.15 -33.06 27.49
CA SER A 22 36.78 -33.53 27.78
C SER A 22 35.89 -32.43 28.36
N ARG A 23 34.60 -32.49 28.05
CA ARG A 23 33.57 -31.54 28.51
C ARG A 23 33.55 -31.34 30.03
N ASN A 24 33.72 -32.41 30.80
CA ASN A 24 33.74 -32.33 32.27
C ASN A 24 34.91 -31.49 32.78
N VAL A 25 36.10 -31.64 32.16
CA VAL A 25 37.27 -30.82 32.50
C VAL A 25 37.03 -29.34 32.16
N LEU A 26 36.30 -29.03 31.09
CA LEU A 26 35.93 -27.66 30.76
C LEU A 26 34.94 -27.07 31.76
N LEU A 27 33.96 -27.87 32.21
CA LEU A 27 33.01 -27.47 33.25
C LEU A 27 33.71 -27.19 34.58
N ASP A 28 34.59 -28.08 35.04
CA ASP A 28 35.36 -27.89 36.27
C ASP A 28 36.20 -26.60 36.23
N ARG A 29 36.87 -26.36 35.10
CA ARG A 29 37.65 -25.13 34.86
C ARG A 29 36.75 -23.90 34.82
N PHE A 30 35.57 -24.00 34.25
CA PHE A 30 34.62 -22.90 34.18
C PHE A 30 34.14 -22.53 35.59
N GLU A 31 33.74 -23.50 36.39
CA GLU A 31 33.30 -23.29 37.78
C GLU A 31 34.42 -22.72 38.64
N GLU A 32 35.65 -23.21 38.49
CA GLU A 32 36.85 -22.65 39.16
C GLU A 32 37.06 -21.17 38.78
N CYS A 33 36.93 -20.85 37.49
CA CYS A 33 37.07 -19.49 36.97
C CYS A 33 35.99 -18.54 37.53
N VAL A 34 34.73 -18.97 37.50
CA VAL A 34 33.58 -18.23 38.05
C VAL A 34 33.75 -18.00 39.55
N ARG A 35 34.19 -19.02 40.30
CA ARG A 35 34.45 -18.92 41.75
C ARG A 35 35.51 -17.86 42.06
N HIS A 36 36.61 -17.83 41.30
CA HIS A 36 37.63 -16.82 41.45
C HIS A 36 37.12 -15.42 41.11
N TYR A 37 36.32 -15.24 40.06
CA TYR A 37 35.78 -13.92 39.74
C TYR A 37 34.71 -13.44 40.72
N HIS A 38 33.88 -14.34 41.29
CA HIS A 38 32.99 -13.97 42.40
C HIS A 38 33.78 -13.56 43.65
N ALA A 39 34.85 -14.29 43.99
CA ALA A 39 35.74 -13.90 45.08
C ALA A 39 36.42 -12.54 44.82
N ALA A 40 36.77 -12.25 43.56
CA ALA A 40 37.27 -10.94 43.17
C ALA A 40 36.22 -9.83 43.32
N LYS A 41 34.95 -10.11 42.98
CA LYS A 41 33.82 -9.19 43.16
C LYS A 41 33.57 -8.92 44.65
N SER A 42 33.57 -9.95 45.49
CA SER A 42 33.30 -9.82 46.93
C SER A 42 34.44 -9.16 47.72
N THR A 43 35.67 -9.18 47.19
CA THR A 43 36.85 -8.55 47.81
C THR A 43 37.23 -7.22 47.15
N ALA A 44 36.38 -6.70 46.25
CA ALA A 44 36.59 -5.40 45.62
C ALA A 44 36.44 -4.27 46.65
N THR A 45 37.44 -3.40 46.73
CA THR A 45 37.44 -2.22 47.62
C THR A 45 37.20 -0.92 46.86
N SER A 46 37.08 -0.97 45.54
CA SER A 46 36.86 0.18 44.67
C SER A 46 35.88 -0.16 43.55
N GLU A 47 35.16 0.85 43.04
CA GLU A 47 34.31 0.70 41.84
C GLU A 47 35.13 0.26 40.61
N ALA A 48 36.40 0.66 40.54
CA ALA A 48 37.30 0.26 39.46
C ALA A 48 37.64 -1.24 39.50
N ASP A 49 37.80 -1.82 40.69
CA ASP A 49 37.97 -3.26 40.88
C ASP A 49 36.66 -4.01 40.61
N LEU A 50 35.54 -3.47 41.08
CA LEU A 50 34.21 -4.04 40.85
C LEU A 50 33.89 -4.12 39.34
N ALA A 51 34.11 -3.02 38.60
CA ALA A 51 33.94 -2.98 37.15
C ALA A 51 34.80 -4.03 36.43
N SER A 52 36.05 -4.21 36.88
CA SER A 52 36.98 -5.16 36.28
C SER A 52 36.61 -6.61 36.59
N ALA A 53 36.13 -6.90 37.81
CA ALA A 53 35.67 -8.23 38.20
C ALA A 53 34.39 -8.62 37.43
N ASN A 54 33.44 -7.69 37.28
CA ASN A 54 32.22 -7.91 36.51
C ASN A 54 32.51 -8.09 35.01
N LYS A 55 33.47 -7.35 34.41
CA LYS A 55 33.93 -7.60 33.04
C LYS A 55 34.42 -9.04 32.85
N ASN A 56 35.15 -9.56 33.83
CA ASN A 56 35.64 -10.94 33.80
C ASN A 56 34.51 -11.97 33.94
N LEU A 57 33.51 -11.71 34.79
CA LEU A 57 32.29 -12.53 34.89
C LEU A 57 31.50 -12.55 33.58
N TYR A 58 31.37 -11.39 32.92
CA TYR A 58 30.76 -11.29 31.59
C TYR A 58 31.48 -12.22 30.58
N ASN A 59 32.80 -12.10 30.47
CA ASN A 59 33.59 -12.89 29.52
C ASN A 59 33.50 -14.41 29.78
N VAL A 60 33.47 -14.85 31.04
CA VAL A 60 33.40 -16.29 31.36
C VAL A 60 32.02 -16.88 31.07
N HIS A 61 30.94 -16.17 31.37
CA HIS A 61 29.59 -16.64 31.05
C HIS A 61 29.33 -16.64 29.54
N MET A 62 29.82 -15.62 28.81
CA MET A 62 29.79 -15.62 27.35
C MET A 62 30.49 -16.85 26.78
N LYS A 63 31.69 -17.14 27.29
CA LYS A 63 32.49 -18.26 26.81
C LYS A 63 31.86 -19.62 27.10
N TYR A 64 31.12 -19.76 28.21
CA TYR A 64 30.32 -20.96 28.48
C TYR A 64 29.30 -21.22 27.37
N ILE A 65 28.54 -20.19 26.99
CA ILE A 65 27.49 -20.29 25.96
C ILE A 65 28.11 -20.61 24.61
N CYS A 66 29.13 -19.85 24.19
CA CYS A 66 29.79 -20.04 22.89
C CYS A 66 30.50 -21.39 22.74
N MET A 67 30.81 -22.06 23.86
CA MET A 67 31.38 -23.41 23.84
C MET A 67 30.30 -24.52 23.86
N GLY A 68 29.01 -24.17 23.89
CA GLY A 68 27.92 -25.15 23.96
C GLY A 68 27.97 -25.99 25.24
N LEU A 69 28.47 -25.42 26.34
CA LEU A 69 28.50 -26.12 27.62
C LEU A 69 27.09 -26.23 28.21
N GLY A 70 26.75 -27.38 28.78
CA GLY A 70 25.47 -27.57 29.46
C GLY A 70 24.26 -27.85 28.55
N SER A 71 23.10 -27.65 29.15
CA SER A 71 21.75 -27.77 28.60
C SER A 71 21.20 -26.39 28.20
N VAL A 72 20.04 -26.37 27.53
CA VAL A 72 19.32 -25.13 27.17
C VAL A 72 19.03 -24.26 28.40
N ALA A 73 18.58 -24.85 29.50
CA ALA A 73 18.26 -24.13 30.73
C ALA A 73 19.51 -23.48 31.35
N GLU A 74 20.64 -24.18 31.33
CA GLU A 74 21.92 -23.65 31.80
C GLU A 74 22.42 -22.53 30.88
N ALA A 75 22.27 -22.68 29.57
CA ALA A 75 22.61 -21.62 28.60
C ALA A 75 21.78 -20.35 28.83
N GLN A 76 20.47 -20.48 29.07
CA GLN A 76 19.59 -19.35 29.40
C GLN A 76 20.00 -18.68 30.72
N TYR A 77 20.34 -19.46 31.75
CA TYR A 77 20.86 -18.94 33.01
C TYR A 77 22.17 -18.16 32.78
N HIS A 78 23.13 -18.73 32.06
CA HIS A 78 24.40 -18.09 31.81
C HIS A 78 24.28 -16.88 30.88
N LEU A 79 23.32 -16.87 29.95
CA LEU A 79 22.98 -15.70 29.15
C LEU A 79 22.53 -14.55 30.04
N ARG A 80 21.66 -14.81 31.02
CA ARG A 80 21.24 -13.81 32.01
C ARG A 80 22.39 -13.31 32.87
N MET A 81 23.23 -14.22 33.37
CA MET A 81 24.38 -13.84 34.19
C MET A 81 25.42 -13.05 33.40
N MET A 82 25.62 -13.37 32.13
CA MET A 82 26.48 -12.63 31.20
C MET A 82 26.02 -11.16 31.10
N TRP A 83 24.73 -10.91 30.82
CA TRP A 83 24.21 -9.56 30.67
C TRP A 83 24.20 -8.76 31.97
N LEU A 84 23.83 -9.41 33.09
CA LEU A 84 23.90 -8.79 34.41
C LEU A 84 25.33 -8.34 34.73
N ALA A 85 26.31 -9.21 34.49
CA ALA A 85 27.72 -8.88 34.70
C ALA A 85 28.19 -7.76 33.77
N HIS A 86 27.74 -7.71 32.51
CA HIS A 86 28.05 -6.61 31.60
C HIS A 86 27.50 -5.27 32.11
N GLY A 87 26.22 -5.23 32.51
CA GLY A 87 25.62 -4.01 33.05
C GLY A 87 26.24 -3.52 34.35
N ASP A 88 26.55 -4.45 35.27
CA ASP A 88 27.29 -4.13 36.49
C ASP A 88 28.68 -3.59 36.16
N ALA A 89 29.38 -4.17 35.18
CA ALA A 89 30.70 -3.71 34.74
C ALA A 89 30.64 -2.29 34.17
N TYR A 90 29.64 -2.00 33.32
CA TYR A 90 29.43 -0.68 32.74
C TYR A 90 29.08 0.36 33.82
N ARG A 91 28.13 0.05 34.71
CA ARG A 91 27.67 0.96 35.76
C ARG A 91 28.78 1.34 36.72
N SER A 92 29.49 0.36 37.28
CA SER A 92 30.63 0.61 38.15
C SER A 92 31.77 1.31 37.41
N GLY A 93 31.93 1.02 36.11
CA GLY A 93 32.95 1.63 35.27
C GLY A 93 32.70 3.09 34.92
N LYS A 94 31.43 3.52 34.77
CA LYS A 94 31.05 4.83 34.22
C LYS A 94 31.76 6.02 34.88
N ALA A 95 31.96 5.97 36.19
CA ALA A 95 32.56 7.07 36.95
C ALA A 95 34.08 6.92 37.21
N CYS A 96 34.68 5.75 36.96
CA CYS A 96 36.03 5.43 37.40
C CYS A 96 36.96 4.83 36.35
N LYS A 97 36.44 4.48 35.17
CA LYS A 97 37.21 3.96 34.04
C LYS A 97 37.29 5.00 32.91
N PRO A 98 38.39 4.99 32.12
CA PRO A 98 38.48 5.82 30.92
C PRO A 98 37.35 5.50 29.93
N LEU A 99 36.97 6.49 29.11
CA LEU A 99 35.92 6.34 28.10
C LEU A 99 36.26 5.23 27.10
N GLU A 100 37.52 5.09 26.71
CA GLU A 100 37.99 4.07 25.79
C GLU A 100 37.75 2.65 26.34
N TRP A 101 37.84 2.47 27.66
CA TRP A 101 37.57 1.19 28.30
C TRP A 101 36.08 0.84 28.25
N LEU A 102 35.20 1.83 28.41
CA LEU A 102 33.75 1.65 28.32
C LEU A 102 33.35 1.34 26.88
N GLN A 103 33.92 2.07 25.91
CA GLN A 103 33.72 1.81 24.48
C GLN A 103 34.20 0.41 24.09
N GLU A 104 35.39 -0.01 24.53
CA GLU A 104 35.90 -1.36 24.28
C GLU A 104 34.99 -2.44 24.90
N LEU A 105 34.48 -2.21 26.13
CA LEU A 105 33.54 -3.13 26.78
C LEU A 105 32.26 -3.29 25.95
N THR A 106 31.67 -2.17 25.51
CA THR A 106 30.42 -2.20 24.74
C THR A 106 30.61 -2.75 23.33
N SER A 107 31.63 -2.31 22.59
CA SER A 107 31.86 -2.76 21.20
C SER A 107 32.17 -4.25 21.16
N ARG A 108 32.94 -4.78 22.11
CA ARG A 108 33.14 -6.24 22.20
C ARG A 108 31.85 -6.99 22.52
N ALA A 109 30.98 -6.41 23.37
CA ALA A 109 29.71 -7.04 23.67
C ALA A 109 28.76 -7.05 22.47
N GLU A 110 28.80 -6.02 21.64
CA GLU A 110 28.07 -5.97 20.36
C GLU A 110 28.59 -7.00 19.37
N GLU A 111 29.91 -7.02 19.11
CA GLU A 111 30.55 -7.99 18.21
C GLU A 111 30.22 -9.44 18.60
N ARG A 112 30.19 -9.73 19.91
CA ARG A 112 29.95 -11.07 20.44
C ARG A 112 28.49 -11.45 20.61
N LEU A 113 27.56 -10.50 20.51
CA LEU A 113 26.14 -10.80 20.59
C LEU A 113 25.73 -11.75 19.45
N GLY A 114 26.25 -11.52 18.23
CA GLY A 114 26.04 -12.41 17.09
C GLY A 114 26.49 -13.85 17.38
N ASP A 115 27.73 -14.03 17.84
CA ASP A 115 28.28 -15.35 18.19
C ASP A 115 27.41 -16.10 19.23
N VAL A 116 26.94 -15.38 20.25
CA VAL A 116 26.08 -15.95 21.29
C VAL A 116 24.75 -16.40 20.70
N LEU A 117 24.10 -15.55 19.89
CA LEU A 117 22.83 -15.85 19.25
C LEU A 117 22.95 -17.03 18.28
N ASP A 118 24.01 -17.08 17.48
CA ASP A 118 24.28 -18.18 16.55
C ASP A 118 24.55 -19.49 17.30
N THR A 119 25.22 -19.43 18.45
CA THR A 119 25.45 -20.62 19.29
C THR A 119 24.15 -21.11 19.93
N LEU A 120 23.30 -20.21 20.43
CA LEU A 120 21.99 -20.58 20.97
C LEU A 120 21.13 -21.31 19.92
N ARG A 121 21.15 -20.83 18.67
CA ARG A 121 20.42 -21.48 17.56
C ARG A 121 21.04 -22.81 17.13
N SER A 122 22.37 -22.86 16.98
CA SER A 122 23.04 -24.03 16.38
C SER A 122 23.35 -25.16 17.37
N HIS A 123 23.82 -24.84 18.57
CA HIS A 123 24.31 -25.84 19.54
C HIS A 123 23.23 -26.29 20.51
N TYR A 124 22.34 -25.38 20.91
CA TYR A 124 21.31 -25.66 21.89
C TYR A 124 19.98 -26.04 21.24
N ASP A 125 19.92 -26.11 19.89
CA ASP A 125 18.71 -26.34 19.09
C ASP A 125 17.54 -25.46 19.57
N MET A 126 17.88 -24.24 20.03
CA MET A 126 16.85 -23.30 20.41
C MET A 126 16.24 -22.80 19.12
N ASP A 127 15.04 -23.31 18.84
CA ASP A 127 14.21 -22.74 17.80
C ASP A 127 14.01 -21.24 18.03
N GLY A 128 13.45 -20.57 17.02
CA GLY A 128 13.20 -19.13 17.09
C GLY A 128 12.40 -18.73 18.33
N GLU A 129 11.55 -19.62 18.86
CA GLU A 129 10.67 -19.36 20.00
C GLU A 129 11.40 -19.44 21.34
N ALA A 130 12.20 -20.47 21.58
CA ALA A 130 13.02 -20.61 22.78
C ALA A 130 14.07 -19.49 22.87
N CYS A 131 14.69 -19.14 21.73
CA CYS A 131 15.66 -18.04 21.65
C CYS A 131 14.98 -16.69 21.93
N MET A 132 13.83 -16.43 21.30
CA MET A 132 13.02 -15.25 21.56
C MET A 132 12.60 -15.17 23.03
N HIS A 133 12.10 -16.25 23.63
CA HIS A 133 11.69 -16.26 25.04
C HIS A 133 12.87 -15.94 25.98
N ALA A 134 14.04 -16.50 25.72
CA ALA A 134 15.25 -16.21 26.48
C ALA A 134 15.62 -14.73 26.40
N LEU A 135 15.62 -14.13 25.20
CA LEU A 135 15.93 -12.72 25.00
C LEU A 135 14.86 -11.79 25.58
N CYS A 136 13.59 -12.12 25.43
CA CYS A 136 12.47 -11.38 26.04
C CYS A 136 12.61 -11.35 27.55
N SER A 137 12.91 -12.50 28.17
CA SER A 137 13.14 -12.57 29.61
C SER A 137 14.25 -11.61 30.06
N LEU A 138 15.29 -11.41 29.25
CA LEU A 138 16.37 -10.46 29.56
C LEU A 138 15.90 -9.00 29.46
N CYS A 139 15.23 -8.64 28.36
CA CYS A 139 14.74 -7.28 28.16
C CYS A 139 13.69 -6.88 29.21
N PHE A 140 12.79 -7.80 29.58
CA PHE A 140 11.68 -7.51 30.48
C PHE A 140 11.99 -7.74 31.97
N SER A 141 13.06 -8.44 32.33
CA SER A 141 13.44 -8.66 33.74
C SER A 141 14.15 -7.47 34.40
N GLY A 142 14.33 -6.36 33.67
CA GLY A 142 15.00 -5.17 34.20
C GLY A 142 16.48 -5.39 34.50
N VAL A 143 17.10 -6.39 33.86
CA VAL A 143 18.55 -6.62 33.99
C VAL A 143 19.25 -5.34 33.55
N PRO A 144 20.11 -4.77 34.41
CA PRO A 144 20.81 -3.56 34.05
C PRO A 144 21.74 -3.86 32.87
N THR A 145 21.66 -3.05 31.84
CA THR A 145 22.54 -3.12 30.66
C THR A 145 23.09 -1.73 30.36
N SER A 146 24.19 -1.63 29.61
CA SER A 146 24.56 -0.34 29.03
C SER A 146 23.46 0.10 28.05
N PRO A 147 23.28 1.41 27.81
CA PRO A 147 22.25 1.86 26.87
C PRO A 147 22.48 1.33 25.44
N VAL A 148 23.73 1.19 24.99
CA VAL A 148 24.08 0.56 23.71
C VAL A 148 23.55 -0.87 23.63
N MET A 149 23.87 -1.69 24.64
CA MET A 149 23.41 -3.08 24.66
C MET A 149 21.89 -3.19 24.85
N HIS A 150 21.30 -2.27 25.62
CA HIS A 150 19.85 -2.20 25.77
C HIS A 150 19.17 -1.97 24.43
N CYS A 151 19.70 -1.03 23.63
CA CYS A 151 19.24 -0.80 22.27
C CYS A 151 19.38 -2.07 21.42
N ARG A 152 20.59 -2.63 21.30
CA ARG A 152 20.85 -3.82 20.47
C ARG A 152 19.97 -5.02 20.82
N LEU A 153 19.82 -5.33 22.10
CA LEU A 153 19.00 -6.46 22.54
C LEU A 153 17.52 -6.24 22.19
N ASN A 154 16.99 -5.04 22.46
CA ASN A 154 15.61 -4.73 22.14
C ASN A 154 15.36 -4.66 20.62
N SER A 155 16.29 -4.14 19.83
CA SER A 155 16.19 -4.16 18.36
C SER A 155 16.14 -5.59 17.83
N HIS A 156 16.97 -6.49 18.38
CA HIS A 156 16.97 -7.90 17.95
C HIS A 156 15.68 -8.61 18.36
N VAL A 157 15.18 -8.39 19.58
CA VAL A 157 13.89 -8.93 20.02
C VAL A 157 12.75 -8.41 19.14
N GLY A 158 12.73 -7.11 18.85
CA GLY A 158 11.75 -6.49 17.95
C GLY A 158 11.77 -7.12 16.57
N LEU A 159 12.95 -7.35 15.99
CA LEU A 159 13.10 -8.00 14.68
C LEU A 159 12.58 -9.44 14.67
N LEU A 160 12.88 -10.23 15.70
CA LEU A 160 12.40 -11.62 15.81
C LEU A 160 10.87 -11.68 15.95
N MET A 161 10.30 -10.80 16.79
CA MET A 161 8.85 -10.69 16.95
C MET A 161 8.19 -10.26 15.63
N PHE A 162 8.76 -9.28 14.94
CA PHE A 162 8.27 -8.84 13.65
C PHE A 162 8.24 -9.97 12.61
N GLN A 163 9.32 -10.75 12.50
CA GLN A 163 9.38 -11.93 11.62
C GLN A 163 8.31 -12.97 11.98
N ARG A 164 8.09 -13.22 13.28
CA ARG A 164 7.02 -14.13 13.75
C ARG A 164 5.64 -13.60 13.40
N ALA A 165 5.40 -12.30 13.52
CA ALA A 165 4.15 -11.68 13.14
C ALA A 165 3.87 -11.79 11.64
N ALA A 166 4.90 -11.64 10.80
CA ALA A 166 4.77 -11.84 9.35
C ALA A 166 4.30 -13.27 9.01
N VAL A 167 4.89 -14.29 9.65
CA VAL A 167 4.46 -15.69 9.47
C VAL A 167 3.02 -15.91 9.96
N ALA A 168 2.65 -15.33 11.10
CA ALA A 168 1.27 -15.41 11.61
C ALA A 168 0.27 -14.75 10.64
N LEU A 169 0.66 -13.63 10.03
CA LEU A 169 -0.16 -12.91 9.06
C LEU A 169 -0.38 -13.72 7.78
N GLU A 170 0.65 -14.38 7.26
CA GLU A 170 0.53 -15.29 6.10
C GLU A 170 -0.46 -16.44 6.38
N LYS A 171 -0.49 -16.94 7.62
CA LYS A 171 -1.44 -17.96 8.08
C LYS A 171 -2.83 -17.42 8.41
N LYS A 172 -3.06 -16.10 8.24
CA LYS A 172 -4.31 -15.40 8.60
C LYS A 172 -4.65 -15.46 10.10
N GLU A 173 -3.66 -15.63 10.96
CA GLU A 173 -3.80 -15.62 12.42
C GLU A 173 -3.75 -14.17 12.95
N TYR A 174 -4.70 -13.33 12.55
CA TYR A 174 -4.63 -11.88 12.74
C TYR A 174 -4.46 -11.44 14.20
N MET A 175 -5.19 -12.07 15.13
CA MET A 175 -5.11 -11.74 16.56
C MET A 175 -3.71 -12.01 17.13
N HIS A 176 -3.11 -13.14 16.73
CA HIS A 176 -1.75 -13.49 17.12
C HIS A 176 -0.74 -12.53 16.50
N ALA A 177 -0.85 -12.26 15.19
CA ALA A 177 0.02 -11.32 14.50
C ALA A 177 0.00 -9.93 15.14
N LEU A 178 -1.18 -9.40 15.47
CA LEU A 178 -1.35 -8.10 16.13
C LEU A 178 -0.79 -8.08 17.55
N SER A 179 -0.96 -9.16 18.32
CA SER A 179 -0.37 -9.28 19.66
C SER A 179 1.15 -9.20 19.58
N VAL A 180 1.75 -9.98 18.68
CA VAL A 180 3.21 -10.04 18.52
C VAL A 180 3.76 -8.72 17.96
N LEU A 181 3.06 -8.04 17.03
CA LEU A 181 3.45 -6.70 16.57
C LEU A 181 3.42 -5.66 17.70
N GLY A 182 2.45 -5.76 18.62
CA GLY A 182 2.40 -4.91 19.80
C GLY A 182 3.61 -5.09 20.72
N GLU A 183 4.07 -6.32 20.90
CA GLU A 183 5.30 -6.62 21.65
C GLU A 183 6.55 -6.13 20.90
N ALA A 184 6.62 -6.34 19.59
CA ALA A 184 7.71 -5.85 18.74
C ALA A 184 7.84 -4.32 18.83
N GLN A 185 6.71 -3.61 18.79
CA GLN A 185 6.66 -2.16 18.95
C GLN A 185 7.20 -1.72 20.31
N ARG A 186 6.81 -2.41 21.39
CA ARG A 186 7.33 -2.11 22.74
C ARG A 186 8.84 -2.23 22.77
N SER A 187 9.41 -3.31 22.24
CA SER A 187 10.86 -3.48 22.16
C SER A 187 11.52 -2.36 21.36
N CYS A 188 10.97 -1.97 20.21
CA CYS A 188 11.56 -0.87 19.43
C CYS A 188 11.49 0.49 20.13
N VAL A 189 10.45 0.74 20.93
CA VAL A 189 10.35 1.96 21.76
C VAL A 189 11.41 1.95 22.86
N GLU A 190 11.61 0.84 23.55
CA GLU A 190 12.68 0.68 24.55
C GLU A 190 14.07 0.87 23.92
N ALA A 191 14.28 0.36 22.69
CA ALA A 191 15.52 0.57 21.95
C ALA A 191 15.75 2.06 21.64
N ALA A 192 14.74 2.76 21.13
CA ALA A 192 14.82 4.20 20.84
C ALA A 192 15.09 5.04 22.10
N GLN A 193 14.39 4.76 23.21
CA GLN A 193 14.63 5.44 24.49
C GLN A 193 16.06 5.23 25.02
N ALA A 194 16.66 4.07 24.75
CA ALA A 194 18.04 3.83 25.11
C ALA A 194 19.03 4.62 24.22
N MET A 195 18.69 4.86 22.96
CA MET A 195 19.48 5.72 22.06
C MET A 195 19.43 7.19 22.48
N ASP A 196 18.26 7.70 22.86
CA ASP A 196 18.12 9.08 23.35
C ASP A 196 19.03 9.34 24.57
N LYS A 197 19.14 8.36 25.46
CA LYS A 197 20.03 8.41 26.63
C LYS A 197 21.51 8.45 26.25
N LEU A 198 21.91 7.79 25.15
CA LEU A 198 23.29 7.83 24.66
C LEU A 198 23.66 9.20 24.10
N GLY A 199 22.75 9.80 23.32
CA GLY A 199 22.95 11.16 22.80
C GLY A 199 23.07 12.20 23.92
N ALA A 200 22.30 12.06 24.99
CA ALA A 200 22.40 12.92 26.18
C ALA A 200 23.72 12.74 26.95
N ASP A 201 24.28 11.52 26.97
CA ASP A 201 25.56 11.21 27.61
C ASP A 201 26.78 11.64 26.75
N GLY A 202 26.57 12.26 25.58
CA GLY A 202 27.65 12.72 24.68
C GLY A 202 28.41 11.58 23.99
N VAL A 203 27.83 10.37 24.00
CA VAL A 203 28.37 9.21 23.29
C VAL A 203 27.87 9.26 21.86
N ASP A 204 28.79 9.21 20.88
CA ASP A 204 28.43 9.17 19.46
C ASP A 204 27.60 7.91 19.18
N VAL A 205 26.29 8.11 18.95
CA VAL A 205 25.39 7.04 18.56
C VAL A 205 25.72 6.69 17.11
N SER A 206 26.07 5.43 16.86
CA SER A 206 26.26 4.96 15.49
C SER A 206 25.03 5.32 14.65
N LEU A 207 25.21 6.19 13.66
CA LEU A 207 24.16 6.58 12.70
C LEU A 207 23.44 5.36 12.12
N THR A 208 24.18 4.25 11.94
CA THR A 208 23.66 2.97 11.48
C THR A 208 22.63 2.39 12.44
N LEU A 209 22.89 2.38 13.75
CA LEU A 209 21.98 1.81 14.75
C LEU A 209 20.66 2.60 14.86
N SER A 210 20.72 3.94 14.79
CA SER A 210 19.50 4.77 14.77
C SER A 210 18.64 4.44 13.57
N SER A 211 19.26 4.38 12.38
CA SER A 211 18.55 4.06 11.14
C SER A 211 17.94 2.65 11.16
N GLU A 212 18.62 1.66 11.75
CA GLU A 212 18.11 0.29 11.87
C GLU A 212 16.84 0.23 12.73
N VAL A 213 16.81 0.95 13.86
CA VAL A 213 15.65 0.99 14.75
C VAL A 213 14.49 1.74 14.12
N GLU A 214 14.76 2.88 13.47
CA GLU A 214 13.75 3.68 12.78
C GLU A 214 13.08 2.87 11.66
N VAL A 215 13.87 2.21 10.80
CA VAL A 215 13.34 1.34 9.74
C VAL A 215 12.47 0.22 10.31
N LEU A 216 12.92 -0.43 11.39
CA LEU A 216 12.15 -1.50 12.04
C LEU A 216 10.83 -0.97 12.62
N GLN A 217 10.81 0.23 13.23
CA GLN A 217 9.59 0.87 13.73
C GLN A 217 8.60 1.19 12.61
N GLU A 218 9.09 1.70 11.48
CA GLU A 218 8.28 1.96 10.29
C GLU A 218 7.68 0.67 9.74
N ASP A 219 8.47 -0.40 9.66
CA ASP A 219 8.02 -1.70 9.18
C ASP A 219 6.97 -2.34 10.09
N ILE A 220 7.16 -2.28 11.41
CA ILE A 220 6.18 -2.77 12.40
C ILE A 220 4.88 -1.97 12.29
N THR A 221 4.98 -0.65 12.17
CA THR A 221 3.82 0.24 12.01
C THR A 221 3.05 -0.10 10.74
N ARG A 222 3.75 -0.23 9.62
CA ARG A 222 3.17 -0.62 8.33
C ARG A 222 2.46 -1.98 8.43
N HIS A 223 3.12 -3.00 8.97
CA HIS A 223 2.51 -4.33 9.12
C HIS A 223 1.35 -4.37 10.11
N THR A 224 1.34 -3.50 11.12
CA THR A 224 0.18 -3.33 12.00
C THR A 224 -1.02 -2.83 11.24
N PHE A 225 -0.83 -1.86 10.33
CA PHE A 225 -1.92 -1.41 9.45
C PHE A 225 -2.41 -2.51 8.51
N ILE A 226 -1.49 -3.28 7.91
CA ILE A 226 -1.82 -4.42 7.03
C ILE A 226 -2.60 -5.49 7.80
N ALA A 227 -2.13 -5.89 8.98
CA ALA A 227 -2.79 -6.90 9.79
C ALA A 227 -4.21 -6.47 10.23
N ARG A 228 -4.39 -5.20 10.62
CA ARG A 228 -5.70 -4.65 10.98
C ARG A 228 -6.64 -4.55 9.77
N SER A 229 -6.14 -4.13 8.60
CA SER A 229 -6.99 -4.03 7.41
C SER A 229 -7.47 -5.41 6.97
N GLN A 230 -6.58 -6.40 6.92
CA GLN A 230 -6.93 -7.79 6.57
C GLN A 230 -7.91 -8.41 7.57
N GLN A 231 -7.72 -8.19 8.87
CA GLN A 231 -8.68 -8.61 9.89
C GLN A 231 -10.06 -7.97 9.68
N SER A 232 -10.09 -6.66 9.44
CA SER A 232 -11.33 -5.92 9.23
C SER A 232 -12.07 -6.39 7.97
N LEU A 233 -11.33 -6.71 6.89
CA LEU A 233 -11.91 -7.29 5.68
C LEU A 233 -12.48 -8.70 5.93
N ALA A 234 -11.77 -9.54 6.70
CA ALA A 234 -12.24 -10.87 7.05
C ALA A 234 -13.55 -10.79 7.87
N GLN A 235 -13.62 -9.89 8.86
CA GLN A 235 -14.84 -9.62 9.63
C GLN A 235 -15.97 -9.10 8.74
N ALA A 236 -15.68 -8.19 7.82
CA ALA A 236 -16.68 -7.67 6.89
C ALA A 236 -17.28 -8.77 6.01
N LYS A 237 -16.45 -9.66 5.48
CA LYS A 237 -16.88 -10.82 4.69
C LYS A 237 -17.76 -11.75 5.51
N GLN A 238 -17.34 -12.05 6.74
CA GLN A 238 -18.12 -12.87 7.67
C GLN A 238 -19.49 -12.26 7.96
N HIS A 239 -19.56 -10.99 8.38
CA HIS A 239 -20.83 -10.30 8.63
C HIS A 239 -21.72 -10.28 7.38
N PHE A 240 -21.14 -10.06 6.20
CA PHE A 240 -21.90 -10.04 4.95
C PHE A 240 -22.45 -11.42 4.57
N GLU A 241 -21.67 -12.48 4.76
CA GLU A 241 -22.11 -13.86 4.52
C GLU A 241 -23.21 -14.26 5.51
N GLU A 242 -23.03 -13.99 6.80
CA GLU A 242 -24.03 -14.23 7.84
C GLU A 242 -25.31 -13.42 7.58
N ALA A 243 -25.21 -12.19 7.06
CA ALA A 243 -26.37 -11.37 6.75
C ALA A 243 -27.26 -11.92 5.64
N ILE A 244 -26.65 -12.64 4.68
CA ILE A 244 -27.33 -13.13 3.47
C ILE A 244 -27.73 -14.61 3.59
N LEU A 245 -26.95 -15.41 4.32
CA LEU A 245 -27.13 -16.86 4.42
C LEU A 245 -27.60 -17.33 5.80
N GLY A 246 -27.54 -16.47 6.83
CA GLY A 246 -27.76 -16.88 8.21
C GLY A 246 -29.23 -17.04 8.62
N ASP A 247 -30.16 -16.39 7.95
CA ASP A 247 -31.60 -16.44 8.24
C ASP A 247 -32.41 -16.34 6.94
N ASP A 248 -33.69 -16.71 6.99
CA ASP A 248 -34.64 -16.61 5.86
C ASP A 248 -34.86 -15.14 5.43
N THR A 249 -34.52 -14.20 6.31
CA THR A 249 -34.63 -12.76 6.06
C THR A 249 -33.26 -12.07 6.10
N LEU A 250 -33.09 -11.11 5.19
CA LEU A 250 -31.87 -10.30 5.12
C LEU A 250 -31.63 -9.53 6.43
N ASN A 251 -30.50 -9.78 7.08
CA ASN A 251 -30.13 -9.08 8.31
C ASN A 251 -29.40 -7.76 8.00
N MET A 252 -30.17 -6.67 7.94
CA MET A 252 -29.62 -5.33 7.65
C MET A 252 -28.61 -4.83 8.70
N THR A 253 -28.71 -5.26 9.96
CA THR A 253 -27.75 -4.88 11.01
C THR A 253 -26.35 -5.40 10.69
N LEU A 254 -26.24 -6.67 10.29
CA LEU A 254 -24.98 -7.26 9.86
C LEU A 254 -24.44 -6.62 8.58
N ILE A 255 -25.31 -6.17 7.66
CA ILE A 255 -24.89 -5.40 6.48
C ILE A 255 -24.23 -4.08 6.88
N TYR A 256 -24.78 -3.35 7.86
CA TYR A 256 -24.15 -2.12 8.34
C TYR A 256 -22.83 -2.38 9.07
N HIS A 257 -22.74 -3.46 9.88
CA HIS A 257 -21.46 -3.87 10.46
C HIS A 257 -20.42 -4.22 9.39
N ALA A 258 -20.81 -4.91 8.32
CA ALA A 258 -19.92 -5.18 7.19
C ALA A 258 -19.45 -3.87 6.53
N LEU A 259 -20.35 -2.90 6.31
CA LEU A 259 -20.01 -1.60 5.72
C LEU A 259 -19.02 -0.81 6.58
N ASP A 260 -19.20 -0.79 7.90
CA ASP A 260 -18.29 -0.11 8.82
C ASP A 260 -16.91 -0.77 8.83
N SER A 261 -16.86 -2.10 8.89
CA SER A 261 -15.62 -2.87 8.77
C SER A 261 -14.91 -2.64 7.43
N ILE A 262 -15.64 -2.52 6.32
CA ILE A 262 -15.05 -2.22 5.01
C ILE A 262 -14.46 -0.81 5.00
N ARG A 263 -15.17 0.19 5.52
CA ARG A 263 -14.66 1.58 5.58
C ARG A 263 -13.39 1.66 6.42
N TYR A 264 -13.39 1.02 7.58
CA TYR A 264 -12.21 0.94 8.43
C TYR A 264 -11.05 0.24 7.71
N CYS A 265 -11.32 -0.88 7.02
CA CYS A 265 -10.35 -1.58 6.19
C CYS A 265 -9.73 -0.68 5.12
N THR A 266 -10.53 0.06 4.34
CA THR A 266 -10.03 0.93 3.27
C THR A 266 -9.12 2.03 3.80
N GLN A 267 -9.45 2.63 4.94
CA GLN A 267 -8.62 3.68 5.56
C GLN A 267 -7.27 3.14 6.04
N LEU A 268 -7.25 1.93 6.60
CA LEU A 268 -6.01 1.31 7.06
C LEU A 268 -5.11 0.88 5.88
N ALA A 269 -5.72 0.27 4.86
CA ALA A 269 -5.04 -0.31 3.71
C ALA A 269 -4.48 0.74 2.73
N GLU A 270 -5.04 1.95 2.71
CA GLU A 270 -4.65 3.02 1.78
C GLU A 270 -3.13 3.24 1.76
N GLY A 271 -2.55 3.06 0.57
CA GLY A 271 -1.12 3.20 0.30
C GLY A 271 -0.20 2.14 0.93
N LYS A 272 -0.76 1.14 1.62
CA LYS A 272 0.01 0.12 2.38
C LYS A 272 -0.26 -1.31 1.92
N ASP A 273 -1.53 -1.63 1.64
CA ASP A 273 -1.97 -2.93 1.13
C ASP A 273 -3.03 -2.71 0.04
N VAL A 274 -2.53 -2.45 -1.17
CA VAL A 274 -3.37 -2.12 -2.35
C VAL A 274 -4.30 -3.28 -2.73
N GLU A 275 -3.92 -4.52 -2.45
CA GLU A 275 -4.74 -5.70 -2.76
C GLU A 275 -5.92 -5.82 -1.80
N THR A 276 -5.67 -5.72 -0.50
CA THR A 276 -6.74 -5.69 0.51
C THR A 276 -7.67 -4.50 0.29
N GLU A 277 -7.12 -3.33 -0.08
CA GLU A 277 -7.92 -2.16 -0.44
C GLU A 277 -8.82 -2.45 -1.66
N ALA A 278 -8.26 -2.99 -2.74
CA ALA A 278 -9.01 -3.33 -3.94
C ALA A 278 -10.13 -4.34 -3.67
N GLU A 279 -9.87 -5.36 -2.87
CA GLU A 279 -10.87 -6.36 -2.49
C GLU A 279 -11.99 -5.75 -1.61
N ALA A 280 -11.65 -4.85 -0.68
CA ALA A 280 -12.61 -4.13 0.12
C ALA A 280 -13.54 -3.26 -0.73
N TRP A 281 -13.02 -2.57 -1.75
CA TRP A 281 -13.82 -1.83 -2.73
C TRP A 281 -14.75 -2.73 -3.55
N ALA A 282 -14.30 -3.92 -3.95
CA ALA A 282 -15.15 -4.89 -4.66
C ALA A 282 -16.32 -5.37 -3.79
N LEU A 283 -16.06 -5.66 -2.52
CA LEU A 283 -17.10 -6.05 -1.55
C LEU A 283 -18.10 -4.91 -1.34
N LEU A 284 -17.62 -3.66 -1.25
CA LEU A 284 -18.49 -2.47 -1.18
C LEU A 284 -19.40 -2.38 -2.40
N GLY A 285 -18.84 -2.55 -3.60
CA GLY A 285 -19.60 -2.57 -4.85
C GLY A 285 -20.71 -3.62 -4.86
N ARG A 286 -20.41 -4.83 -4.38
CA ARG A 286 -21.37 -5.93 -4.23
C ARG A 286 -22.52 -5.59 -3.27
N ILE A 287 -22.22 -5.02 -2.11
CA ILE A 287 -23.25 -4.62 -1.14
C ILE A 287 -24.15 -3.54 -1.72
N TYR A 288 -23.57 -2.49 -2.32
CA TYR A 288 -24.35 -1.38 -2.85
C TYR A 288 -25.23 -1.79 -4.04
N ALA A 289 -24.69 -2.58 -4.98
CA ALA A 289 -25.47 -3.03 -6.13
C ALA A 289 -26.50 -4.10 -5.74
N GLY A 290 -26.08 -5.13 -5.00
CA GLY A 290 -26.89 -6.32 -4.75
C GLY A 290 -27.90 -6.16 -3.60
N VAL A 291 -27.48 -5.56 -2.49
CA VAL A 291 -28.28 -5.46 -1.26
C VAL A 291 -29.01 -4.13 -1.20
N LEU A 292 -28.29 -3.01 -1.33
CA LEU A 292 -28.88 -1.66 -1.21
C LEU A 292 -29.59 -1.19 -2.49
N LYS A 293 -29.55 -1.98 -3.57
CA LYS A 293 -30.19 -1.69 -4.86
C LYS A 293 -29.75 -0.35 -5.48
N GLN A 294 -28.48 0.01 -5.31
CA GLN A 294 -27.84 1.20 -5.88
C GLN A 294 -26.75 0.79 -6.90
N PRO A 295 -27.12 0.32 -8.10
CA PRO A 295 -26.18 -0.26 -9.07
C PRO A 295 -25.17 0.76 -9.62
N LEU A 296 -25.56 2.03 -9.81
CA LEU A 296 -24.65 3.08 -10.28
C LEU A 296 -23.52 3.32 -9.27
N ARG A 297 -23.86 3.43 -7.99
CA ARG A 297 -22.88 3.59 -6.91
C ARG A 297 -22.03 2.34 -6.71
N GLY A 298 -22.65 1.16 -6.82
CA GLY A 298 -21.91 -0.11 -6.81
C GLY A 298 -20.88 -0.19 -7.94
N LYS A 299 -21.21 0.34 -9.13
CA LYS A 299 -20.31 0.37 -10.29
C LYS A 299 -19.09 1.24 -10.03
N GLU A 300 -19.27 2.42 -9.42
CA GLU A 300 -18.16 3.31 -9.06
C GLU A 300 -17.16 2.60 -8.13
N PHE A 301 -17.65 1.87 -7.13
CA PHE A 301 -16.79 1.10 -6.22
C PHE A 301 -16.07 -0.07 -6.92
N CYS A 302 -16.76 -0.82 -7.79
CA CYS A 302 -16.12 -1.87 -8.59
C CYS A 302 -15.08 -1.29 -9.56
N GLN A 303 -15.32 -0.13 -10.17
CA GLN A 303 -14.34 0.56 -11.02
C GLN A 303 -13.10 0.95 -10.22
N GLN A 304 -13.28 1.45 -8.99
CA GLN A 304 -12.16 1.75 -8.10
C GLN A 304 -11.34 0.51 -7.77
N SER A 305 -12.01 -0.60 -7.43
CA SER A 305 -11.36 -1.90 -7.21
C SER A 305 -10.51 -2.36 -8.41
N ILE A 306 -11.07 -2.29 -9.62
CA ILE A 306 -10.37 -2.65 -10.86
C ILE A 306 -9.16 -1.73 -11.10
N ARG A 307 -9.32 -0.42 -10.88
CA ARG A 307 -8.22 0.55 -11.05
C ARG A 307 -7.04 0.22 -10.13
N LEU A 308 -7.32 -0.07 -8.85
CA LEU A 308 -6.29 -0.48 -7.90
C LEU A 308 -5.64 -1.80 -8.32
N ALA A 309 -6.45 -2.79 -8.72
CA ALA A 309 -5.94 -4.07 -9.23
C ALA A 309 -4.94 -3.90 -10.38
N LEU A 310 -5.28 -3.07 -11.37
CA LEU A 310 -4.44 -2.80 -12.54
C LEU A 310 -3.16 -2.02 -12.20
N SER A 311 -3.16 -1.23 -11.13
CA SER A 311 -1.95 -0.52 -10.66
C SER A 311 -0.87 -1.46 -10.10
N MET A 312 -1.22 -2.70 -9.76
CA MET A 312 -0.30 -3.72 -9.21
C MET A 312 0.38 -4.57 -10.30
N ALA A 313 0.38 -4.14 -11.56
CA ALA A 313 1.10 -4.83 -12.64
C ALA A 313 2.58 -5.06 -12.27
N PRO A 314 3.16 -6.25 -12.56
CA PRO A 314 2.67 -7.30 -13.46
C PRO A 314 1.78 -8.37 -12.81
N LYS A 315 1.33 -8.19 -11.55
CA LYS A 315 0.46 -9.17 -10.90
C LYS A 315 -0.86 -9.32 -11.68
N ASN A 316 -1.27 -10.57 -11.92
CA ASN A 316 -2.49 -10.88 -12.67
C ASN A 316 -3.64 -11.28 -11.73
N PHE A 317 -4.80 -10.65 -11.91
CA PHE A 317 -6.01 -10.88 -11.13
C PHE A 317 -7.12 -11.59 -11.89
N GLY A 318 -6.89 -12.03 -13.14
CA GLY A 318 -7.91 -12.60 -14.03
C GLY A 318 -8.59 -13.89 -13.52
N THR A 319 -8.03 -14.56 -12.52
CA THR A 319 -8.62 -15.74 -11.86
C THR A 319 -9.11 -15.45 -10.44
N VAL A 320 -8.92 -14.23 -9.95
CA VAL A 320 -9.26 -13.86 -8.57
C VAL A 320 -10.74 -13.48 -8.51
N ASP A 321 -11.49 -14.21 -7.69
CA ASP A 321 -12.95 -14.21 -7.64
C ASP A 321 -13.56 -12.81 -7.45
N TRP A 322 -13.02 -12.00 -6.53
CA TRP A 322 -13.51 -10.62 -6.34
C TRP A 322 -13.29 -9.73 -7.58
N PHE A 323 -12.17 -9.91 -8.28
CA PHE A 323 -11.80 -9.12 -9.46
C PHE A 323 -12.63 -9.51 -10.67
N VAL A 324 -12.83 -10.81 -10.90
CA VAL A 324 -13.68 -11.34 -11.97
C VAL A 324 -15.09 -10.80 -11.83
N ARG A 325 -15.70 -10.95 -10.64
CA ARG A 325 -17.07 -10.47 -10.39
C ARG A 325 -17.21 -8.95 -10.53
N ALA A 326 -16.24 -8.18 -10.03
CA ALA A 326 -16.26 -6.73 -10.18
C ALA A 326 -16.16 -6.32 -11.66
N SER A 327 -15.31 -6.99 -12.43
CA SER A 327 -15.12 -6.73 -13.87
C SER A 327 -16.36 -7.07 -14.69
N GLU A 328 -16.97 -8.24 -14.42
CA GLU A 328 -18.21 -8.65 -15.07
C GLU A 328 -19.35 -7.69 -14.78
N PHE A 329 -19.52 -7.27 -13.52
CA PHE A 329 -20.54 -6.31 -13.13
C PHE A 329 -20.37 -4.96 -13.83
N VAL A 330 -19.14 -4.42 -13.89
CA VAL A 330 -18.87 -3.15 -14.59
C VAL A 330 -19.13 -3.29 -16.09
N ARG A 331 -18.74 -4.41 -16.70
CA ARG A 331 -19.02 -4.70 -18.11
C ARG A 331 -20.52 -4.72 -18.38
N GLU A 332 -21.30 -5.46 -17.60
CA GLU A 332 -22.75 -5.55 -17.76
C GLU A 332 -23.42 -4.18 -17.62
N GLN A 333 -22.99 -3.36 -16.65
CA GLN A 333 -23.53 -2.01 -16.48
C GLN A 333 -23.15 -1.07 -17.63
N ASN A 334 -21.99 -1.24 -18.27
CA ASN A 334 -21.64 -0.50 -19.48
C ASN A 334 -22.50 -0.94 -20.66
N GLU A 335 -22.60 -2.25 -20.91
CA GLU A 335 -23.41 -2.81 -22.00
C GLU A 335 -24.90 -2.48 -21.85
N ARG A 336 -25.41 -2.40 -20.62
CA ARG A 336 -26.79 -1.96 -20.35
C ARG A 336 -26.97 -0.49 -20.71
N ARG A 337 -26.07 0.38 -20.27
CA ARG A 337 -26.10 1.80 -20.62
C ARG A 337 -26.01 1.98 -22.13
N ASP A 338 -25.09 1.29 -22.79
CA ASP A 338 -24.89 1.43 -24.23
C ASP A 338 -26.11 0.92 -25.02
N ARG A 339 -26.83 -0.10 -24.52
CA ARG A 339 -28.12 -0.54 -25.04
C ARG A 339 -29.22 0.49 -24.82
N GLU A 340 -29.32 1.06 -23.62
CA GLU A 340 -30.29 2.12 -23.28
C GLU A 340 -30.05 3.36 -24.16
N ASP A 341 -28.80 3.80 -24.32
CA ASP A 341 -28.40 4.92 -25.18
C ASP A 341 -28.71 4.63 -26.66
N SER A 342 -28.45 3.40 -27.13
CA SER A 342 -28.76 2.99 -28.50
C SER A 342 -30.27 2.91 -28.77
N ALA A 343 -31.05 2.39 -27.81
CA ALA A 343 -32.50 2.35 -27.90
C ALA A 343 -33.11 3.75 -27.88
N TRP A 344 -32.66 4.60 -26.95
CA TRP A 344 -33.03 6.01 -26.87
C TRP A 344 -32.74 6.74 -28.19
N LYS A 345 -31.56 6.51 -28.78
CA LYS A 345 -31.20 7.11 -30.07
C LYS A 345 -32.09 6.61 -31.19
N THR A 346 -32.40 5.32 -31.23
CA THR A 346 -33.25 4.70 -32.25
C THR A 346 -34.68 5.23 -32.18
N GLU A 347 -35.25 5.36 -30.98
CA GLU A 347 -36.59 5.93 -30.78
C GLU A 347 -36.68 7.37 -31.30
N HIS A 348 -35.70 8.21 -30.95
CA HIS A 348 -35.66 9.59 -31.41
C HIS A 348 -35.39 9.70 -32.93
N LEU A 349 -34.61 8.78 -33.50
CA LEU A 349 -34.41 8.72 -34.96
C LEU A 349 -35.68 8.33 -35.71
N GLU A 350 -36.47 7.37 -35.20
CA GLU A 350 -37.75 7.00 -35.82
C GLU A 350 -38.76 8.15 -35.74
N ALA A 351 -38.80 8.88 -34.61
CA ALA A 351 -39.65 10.07 -34.47
C ALA A 351 -39.25 11.23 -35.41
N LEU A 352 -37.99 11.27 -35.84
CA LEU A 352 -37.45 12.28 -36.76
C LEU A 352 -37.35 11.80 -38.20
N LYS A 353 -37.82 10.58 -38.50
CA LYS A 353 -37.58 9.90 -39.77
C LYS A 353 -38.03 10.71 -40.98
N ASP A 354 -39.25 11.22 -40.97
CA ASP A 354 -39.80 12.00 -42.09
C ASP A 354 -39.01 13.31 -42.32
N GLU A 355 -38.61 13.98 -41.24
CA GLU A 355 -37.81 15.21 -41.28
C GLU A 355 -36.40 14.93 -41.81
N LEU A 356 -35.77 13.84 -41.35
CA LEU A 356 -34.44 13.42 -41.78
C LEU A 356 -34.43 12.88 -43.21
N ASP A 357 -35.45 12.16 -43.64
CA ASP A 357 -35.56 11.65 -45.01
C ASP A 357 -35.83 12.77 -46.01
N THR A 358 -36.58 13.80 -45.61
CA THR A 358 -36.70 15.05 -46.38
C THR A 358 -35.32 15.70 -46.55
N LEU A 359 -34.57 15.88 -45.45
CA LEU A 359 -33.22 16.44 -45.51
C LEU A 359 -32.26 15.58 -46.34
N ARG A 360 -32.33 14.25 -46.23
CA ARG A 360 -31.50 13.32 -47.03
C ARG A 360 -31.84 13.39 -48.51
N THR A 361 -33.11 13.52 -48.87
CA THR A 361 -33.56 13.66 -50.26
C THR A 361 -33.05 14.98 -50.84
N MET A 362 -33.24 16.08 -50.11
CA MET A 362 -32.71 17.39 -50.51
C MET A 362 -31.18 17.39 -50.60
N ALA A 363 -30.51 16.70 -49.68
CA ALA A 363 -29.07 16.51 -49.70
C ALA A 363 -28.61 15.67 -50.89
N ALA A 364 -29.31 14.59 -51.25
CA ALA A 364 -28.98 13.77 -52.42
C ALA A 364 -29.06 14.60 -53.71
N SER A 365 -30.12 15.40 -53.89
CA SER A 365 -30.23 16.32 -55.03
C SER A 365 -29.11 17.37 -55.03
N ALA A 366 -28.70 17.87 -53.85
CA ALA A 366 -27.55 18.77 -53.74
C ALA A 366 -26.22 18.10 -54.10
N LYS A 367 -26.02 16.83 -53.72
CA LYS A 367 -24.83 16.04 -54.08
C LYS A 367 -24.78 15.71 -55.56
N GLU A 368 -25.90 15.39 -56.18
CA GLU A 368 -25.98 15.12 -57.63
C GLU A 368 -25.69 16.38 -58.44
N GLN A 369 -26.25 17.53 -58.07
CA GLN A 369 -25.95 18.80 -58.72
C GLN A 369 -24.46 19.17 -58.60
N GLY A 370 -23.84 18.92 -57.44
CA GLY A 370 -22.42 19.17 -57.21
C GLY A 370 -21.46 18.19 -57.92
N LYS A 371 -21.94 17.05 -58.45
CA LYS A 371 -21.14 16.11 -59.26
C LYS A 371 -21.11 16.46 -60.75
N VAL A 372 -22.05 17.27 -61.23
CA VAL A 372 -22.25 17.55 -62.68
C VAL A 372 -21.37 18.71 -63.19
N THR A 373 -20.59 19.37 -62.32
CA THR A 373 -19.66 20.44 -62.72
C THR A 373 -18.20 20.00 -62.68
N PRO A 374 -17.62 19.48 -63.78
CA PRO A 374 -16.20 19.68 -64.04
C PRO A 374 -15.99 21.12 -64.49
N ALA A 375 -14.96 21.75 -63.93
CA ALA A 375 -14.53 23.13 -64.15
C ALA A 375 -14.75 23.66 -65.59
N SER A 376 -15.48 24.77 -65.70
CA SER A 376 -15.32 25.71 -66.81
C SER A 376 -15.27 27.13 -66.24
N ASP A 377 -14.09 27.73 -66.30
CA ASP A 377 -13.70 29.06 -65.82
C ASP A 377 -14.21 30.20 -66.72
N ASP A 378 -15.50 30.26 -67.07
CA ASP A 378 -16.03 31.39 -67.84
C ASP A 378 -17.14 32.11 -67.07
N ALA A 379 -16.67 33.03 -66.22
CA ALA A 379 -17.47 33.95 -65.46
C ALA A 379 -17.84 35.19 -66.30
N GLU A 380 -18.87 35.14 -67.15
CA GLU A 380 -19.50 36.41 -67.59
C GLU A 380 -20.91 36.35 -68.20
N THR A 381 -21.68 35.27 -68.04
CA THR A 381 -23.03 35.28 -68.64
C THR A 381 -24.02 34.43 -67.85
N GLU A 382 -24.58 34.96 -66.76
CA GLU A 382 -25.95 34.64 -66.27
C GLU A 382 -26.32 35.56 -65.08
N ARG A 383 -26.19 36.90 -65.23
CA ARG A 383 -26.62 37.87 -64.21
C ARG A 383 -28.10 38.29 -64.31
N ASN A 384 -28.90 37.64 -65.17
CA ASN A 384 -30.29 38.02 -65.42
C ASN A 384 -31.24 36.80 -65.60
N LYS A 385 -31.24 35.88 -64.63
CA LYS A 385 -32.43 35.09 -64.31
C LYS A 385 -32.79 35.31 -62.85
N LYS A 386 -33.71 36.25 -62.62
CA LYS A 386 -34.40 36.40 -61.34
C LYS A 386 -35.31 35.19 -61.14
N GLU A 387 -35.27 34.64 -59.93
CA GLU A 387 -36.26 33.76 -59.29
C GLU A 387 -36.41 32.27 -59.61
N GLU A 388 -35.89 31.68 -60.70
CA GLU A 388 -36.26 30.27 -60.99
C GLU A 388 -35.27 29.13 -60.64
N ASP A 389 -33.96 29.34 -60.51
CA ASP A 389 -33.03 28.22 -60.23
C ASP A 389 -32.17 28.43 -58.97
N LYS A 390 -32.80 28.44 -57.79
CA LYS A 390 -32.08 28.23 -56.52
C LYS A 390 -31.38 26.86 -56.56
N THR A 391 -30.07 26.82 -56.32
CA THR A 391 -29.31 25.54 -56.26
C THR A 391 -29.93 24.61 -55.20
N HIS A 392 -29.85 23.30 -55.42
CA HIS A 392 -30.38 22.30 -54.49
C HIS A 392 -29.74 22.43 -53.10
N LEU A 393 -28.47 22.84 -53.02
CA LEU A 393 -27.81 23.19 -51.76
C LEU A 393 -28.44 24.42 -51.10
N HIS A 394 -28.75 25.47 -51.86
CA HIS A 394 -29.45 26.64 -51.35
C HIS A 394 -30.83 26.26 -50.79
N LYS A 395 -31.60 25.44 -51.52
CA LYS A 395 -32.90 24.95 -51.06
C LYS A 395 -32.78 24.13 -49.77
N LEU A 396 -31.77 23.27 -49.65
CA LEU A 396 -31.49 22.49 -48.43
C LEU A 396 -31.18 23.40 -47.24
N LEU A 397 -30.27 24.38 -47.42
CA LEU A 397 -29.89 25.29 -46.34
C LEU A 397 -31.05 26.22 -45.95
N GLU A 398 -31.81 26.74 -46.91
CA GLU A 398 -33.01 27.54 -46.65
C GLU A 398 -34.04 26.73 -45.86
N HIS A 399 -34.30 25.48 -46.27
CA HIS A 399 -35.20 24.58 -45.54
C HIS A 399 -34.71 24.32 -44.12
N LEU A 400 -33.42 23.99 -43.95
CA LEU A 400 -32.82 23.69 -42.67
C LEU A 400 -32.91 24.89 -41.70
N TYR A 401 -32.57 26.11 -42.14
CA TYR A 401 -32.63 27.30 -41.27
C TYR A 401 -34.04 27.81 -41.02
N THR A 402 -34.99 27.56 -41.94
CA THR A 402 -36.38 28.02 -41.78
C THR A 402 -37.20 27.06 -40.91
N LYS A 403 -37.09 25.75 -41.16
CA LYS A 403 -37.86 24.73 -40.44
C LYS A 403 -37.18 24.25 -39.17
N HIS A 404 -35.85 24.27 -39.15
CA HIS A 404 -35.04 23.73 -38.08
C HIS A 404 -33.91 24.70 -37.70
N ALA A 405 -34.28 25.95 -37.41
CA ALA A 405 -33.33 27.03 -37.10
C ALA A 405 -32.31 26.61 -36.02
N PRO A 406 -31.04 27.05 -36.11
CA PRO A 406 -30.08 26.84 -35.04
C PRO A 406 -30.60 27.45 -33.74
N LYS A 407 -30.32 26.81 -32.59
CA LYS A 407 -30.83 27.28 -31.29
C LYS A 407 -30.18 28.57 -30.80
N ASP A 408 -29.00 28.90 -31.30
CA ASP A 408 -28.39 30.21 -31.05
C ASP A 408 -29.00 31.23 -32.00
N ALA A 409 -29.73 32.21 -31.46
CA ALA A 409 -30.36 33.27 -32.24
C ALA A 409 -29.37 34.14 -33.04
N THR A 410 -28.07 34.09 -32.70
CA THR A 410 -27.00 34.76 -33.47
C THR A 410 -26.58 33.99 -34.72
N TYR A 411 -26.97 32.71 -34.84
CA TYR A 411 -26.63 31.87 -35.98
C TYR A 411 -27.68 32.03 -37.07
N THR A 412 -27.52 33.10 -37.84
CA THR A 412 -28.31 33.33 -39.05
C THR A 412 -27.49 33.00 -40.30
N LEU A 413 -28.20 32.55 -41.33
CA LEU A 413 -27.66 32.50 -42.69
C LEU A 413 -28.43 33.57 -43.46
N GLU A 414 -27.74 34.63 -43.89
CA GLU A 414 -28.37 35.66 -44.72
C GLU A 414 -28.82 35.04 -46.06
N PHE A 415 -29.89 35.55 -46.65
CA PHE A 415 -30.34 35.17 -48.00
C PHE A 415 -30.91 36.43 -48.68
N PRO A 416 -30.56 36.76 -49.94
CA PRO A 416 -29.68 36.06 -50.89
C PRO A 416 -28.21 36.52 -50.74
N ILE A 417 -27.26 35.58 -50.63
CA ILE A 417 -25.83 35.91 -50.43
C ILE A 417 -25.02 35.60 -51.70
N ASP A 418 -24.30 36.57 -52.26
CA ASP A 418 -23.29 36.37 -53.30
C ASP A 418 -22.01 35.69 -52.73
N GLY A 419 -21.93 34.35 -52.71
CA GLY A 419 -20.74 33.68 -52.16
C GLY A 419 -20.60 32.17 -52.40
N ASN A 420 -19.36 31.68 -52.29
CA ASN A 420 -18.93 30.29 -52.52
C ASN A 420 -19.69 29.28 -51.62
N GLU A 421 -20.30 28.27 -52.24
CA GLU A 421 -21.08 27.20 -51.60
C GLU A 421 -20.30 26.45 -50.49
N LYS A 422 -18.98 26.28 -50.67
CA LYS A 422 -18.08 25.67 -49.68
C LYS A 422 -18.04 26.47 -48.38
N THR A 423 -18.06 27.81 -48.47
CA THR A 423 -18.08 28.70 -47.31
C THR A 423 -19.42 28.63 -46.59
N ARG A 424 -20.53 28.49 -47.33
CA ARG A 424 -21.88 28.34 -46.75
C ARG A 424 -22.01 27.03 -45.98
N LEU A 425 -21.52 25.93 -46.54
CA LEU A 425 -21.48 24.62 -45.88
C LEU A 425 -20.65 24.64 -44.60
N LYS A 426 -19.47 25.29 -44.61
CA LYS A 426 -18.65 25.45 -43.39
C LYS A 426 -19.40 26.20 -42.28
N LYS A 427 -20.10 27.29 -42.62
CA LYS A 427 -20.91 28.04 -41.63
C LYS A 427 -22.05 27.19 -41.09
N ALA A 428 -22.78 26.48 -41.96
CA ALA A 428 -23.85 25.58 -41.53
C ALA A 428 -23.35 24.44 -40.64
N LEU A 429 -22.23 23.80 -40.98
CA LEU A 429 -21.60 22.79 -40.13
C LEU A 429 -21.23 23.33 -38.76
N PHE A 430 -20.73 24.56 -38.68
CA PHE A 430 -20.43 25.22 -37.42
C PHE A 430 -21.69 25.51 -36.60
N HIS A 431 -22.75 26.03 -37.23
CA HIS A 431 -24.00 26.39 -36.54
C HIS A 431 -24.76 25.17 -36.00
N TYR A 432 -24.71 24.04 -36.71
CA TYR A 432 -25.43 22.81 -36.35
C TYR A 432 -24.59 21.80 -35.56
N HIS A 433 -23.30 22.08 -35.31
CA HIS A 433 -22.41 21.13 -34.64
C HIS A 433 -22.93 20.73 -33.24
N PRO A 434 -22.93 19.43 -32.88
CA PRO A 434 -23.40 18.95 -31.59
C PRO A 434 -22.73 19.65 -30.40
N ASP A 435 -21.40 19.83 -30.40
CA ASP A 435 -20.70 20.49 -29.28
C ASP A 435 -21.11 21.96 -29.05
N LYS A 436 -21.55 22.67 -30.10
CA LYS A 436 -21.98 24.08 -29.98
C LYS A 436 -23.45 24.21 -29.57
N THR A 437 -24.25 23.18 -29.86
CA THR A 437 -25.68 23.15 -29.61
C THR A 437 -26.06 22.34 -28.37
N ALA A 438 -25.22 21.40 -27.91
CA ALA A 438 -25.47 20.49 -26.78
C ALA A 438 -25.74 21.21 -25.44
N ASN A 439 -25.06 22.33 -25.19
CA ASN A 439 -25.26 23.14 -23.98
C ASN A 439 -26.45 24.10 -24.08
N LYS A 440 -26.99 24.33 -25.28
CA LYS A 440 -28.09 25.29 -25.55
C LYS A 440 -29.41 24.60 -25.84
N CYS A 441 -29.41 23.27 -26.00
CA CYS A 441 -30.58 22.49 -26.34
C CYS A 441 -30.94 21.55 -25.18
N ALA A 442 -31.97 21.93 -24.41
CA ALA A 442 -32.50 21.14 -23.30
C ALA A 442 -33.38 19.97 -23.77
N GLU A 443 -33.84 19.99 -25.03
CA GLU A 443 -34.70 18.97 -25.62
C GLU A 443 -33.89 17.91 -26.36
N ASP A 444 -34.04 16.67 -25.92
CA ASP A 444 -33.38 15.46 -26.41
C ASP A 444 -33.56 15.21 -27.92
N ARG A 445 -34.77 15.46 -28.42
CA ARG A 445 -35.11 15.39 -29.85
C ARG A 445 -34.16 16.21 -30.73
N TRP A 446 -33.87 17.45 -30.32
CA TRP A 446 -33.05 18.35 -31.13
C TRP A 446 -31.57 17.99 -31.10
N ARG A 447 -31.09 17.34 -30.03
CA ARG A 447 -29.71 16.84 -29.95
C ARG A 447 -29.47 15.76 -31.01
N VAL A 448 -30.38 14.80 -31.12
CA VAL A 448 -30.32 13.74 -32.15
C VAL A 448 -30.46 14.32 -33.55
N PHE A 449 -31.40 15.26 -33.74
CA PHE A 449 -31.59 15.93 -35.03
C PHE A 449 -30.32 16.68 -35.50
N PHE A 450 -29.67 17.45 -34.63
CA PHE A 450 -28.47 18.21 -34.99
C PHE A 450 -27.27 17.31 -35.26
N GLU A 451 -27.14 16.19 -34.56
CA GLU A 451 -26.12 15.18 -34.86
C GLU A 451 -26.29 14.63 -36.29
N GLU A 452 -27.52 14.26 -36.66
CA GLU A 452 -27.81 13.71 -38.00
C GLU A 452 -27.73 14.78 -39.10
N ALA A 453 -28.25 15.99 -38.87
CA ALA A 453 -28.14 17.10 -39.80
C ALA A 453 -26.66 17.45 -40.08
N THR A 454 -25.81 17.43 -39.05
CA THR A 454 -24.36 17.66 -39.20
C THR A 454 -23.69 16.56 -40.02
N LYS A 455 -24.08 15.28 -39.86
CA LYS A 455 -23.58 14.17 -40.71
C LYS A 455 -23.97 14.38 -42.17
N ILE A 456 -25.22 14.77 -42.43
CA ILE A 456 -25.73 15.05 -43.78
C ILE A 456 -24.92 16.18 -44.43
N LEU A 457 -24.74 17.29 -43.72
CA LEU A 457 -23.97 18.44 -44.20
C LEU A 457 -22.48 18.09 -44.42
N THR A 458 -21.89 17.29 -43.53
CA THR A 458 -20.49 16.84 -43.64
C THR A 458 -20.29 16.04 -44.92
N GLY A 459 -21.20 15.11 -45.20
CA GLY A 459 -21.13 14.29 -46.42
C GLY A 459 -21.34 15.09 -47.72
N ILE A 460 -21.92 16.30 -47.67
CA ILE A 460 -21.97 17.22 -48.83
C ILE A 460 -20.67 18.01 -48.91
N PHE A 461 -20.17 18.49 -47.78
CA PHE A 461 -18.93 19.26 -47.70
C PHE A 461 -17.71 18.48 -48.20
N GLU A 462 -17.64 17.17 -47.92
CA GLU A 462 -16.57 16.28 -48.41
C GLU A 462 -16.51 16.17 -49.93
N LEU A 463 -17.62 16.36 -50.65
CA LEU A 463 -17.64 16.38 -52.12
C LEU A 463 -17.10 17.69 -52.71
N HIS A 464 -16.98 18.73 -51.89
CA HIS A 464 -16.44 20.04 -52.26
C HIS A 464 -14.97 20.19 -51.81
N LYS A 465 -14.32 19.11 -51.34
CA LYS A 465 -12.87 19.11 -51.08
C LYS A 465 -12.13 19.31 -52.38
#